data_AF-A0A969GGX9-F1
#
_entry.id   AF-A0A969GGX9-F1
#
_cell.length_a   1.000
_cell.length_b   1.000
_cell.length_c   1.000
_cell.angle_alpha   90.00
_cell.angle_beta   90.00
_cell.angle_gamma   90.00
#
_symmetry.space_group_name_H-M   'P 1'
#
loop_
_entity.id
_entity.type
_entity.pdbx_description
1 polymer ?
#
loop_
_entity_poly.entity_id
_entity_poly.type
_entity_poly.pdbx_seq_one_letter_code
_entity_poly.pdbx_strand_id
1 'polypeptide(L)'
;MPGSLGVTAPAIYNYFPRLDDLITALVIDAFSHFADAIVAAIEASANEASASQLRAGALAYRQWAIDHAVDFELIYGNPIPGYEAPAEITVPLAARPLLVMGGLLLAAHRSGELRIPDAYTTLPPAVEAYLAEHYAEMMEGAPITLVTLLASSWSHMHGMVMLELFGHLGPVVGDSGAFYAQEIDVLLASFGL
;
A
#
# COMPACT_ATOMS: atom_id res chain seq x y z
N MET A 1 16.55 5.77 -27.53
CA MET A 1 15.15 5.79 -28.00
C MET A 1 14.55 4.41 -27.79
N PRO A 2 13.90 4.11 -26.65
CA PRO A 2 13.10 2.91 -26.51
C PRO A 2 11.75 3.16 -27.18
N GLY A 3 11.35 2.25 -28.07
CA GLY A 3 10.13 2.37 -28.87
C GLY A 3 8.87 2.31 -28.00
N SER A 4 8.03 3.32 -28.13
CA SER A 4 6.62 3.22 -27.74
C SER A 4 6.02 2.02 -28.47
N LEU A 5 5.50 1.05 -27.74
CA LEU A 5 4.63 0.02 -28.31
C LEU A 5 3.53 0.73 -29.09
N GLY A 6 3.61 0.64 -30.42
CA GLY A 6 2.69 1.27 -31.37
C GLY A 6 1.35 0.56 -31.38
N VAL A 7 0.67 0.53 -30.23
CA VAL A 7 -0.71 0.08 -30.15
C VAL A 7 -1.57 1.28 -30.56
N THR A 8 -2.09 1.24 -31.78
CA THR A 8 -3.04 2.25 -32.24
C THR A 8 -4.36 2.04 -31.49
N ALA A 9 -5.08 3.12 -31.15
CA ALA A 9 -6.37 3.05 -30.46
C ALA A 9 -7.39 2.02 -31.03
N PRO A 10 -7.43 1.75 -32.36
CA PRO A 10 -8.28 0.69 -32.92
C PRO A 10 -7.87 -0.75 -32.56
N ALA A 11 -6.60 -1.00 -32.23
CA ALA A 11 -6.12 -2.33 -31.85
C ALA A 11 -6.58 -2.74 -30.44
N ILE A 12 -6.77 -1.77 -29.54
CA ILE A 12 -7.21 -2.02 -28.15
C ILE A 12 -8.64 -2.57 -28.10
N TYR A 13 -9.55 -2.05 -28.95
CA TYR A 13 -10.93 -2.53 -29.04
C TYR A 13 -11.07 -3.96 -29.59
N ASN A 14 -10.03 -4.51 -30.22
CA ASN A 14 -10.02 -5.93 -30.60
C ASN A 14 -9.73 -6.86 -29.42
N TYR A 15 -9.12 -6.35 -28.35
CA TYR A 15 -8.78 -7.11 -27.14
C TYR A 15 -9.81 -6.90 -26.02
N PHE A 16 -10.46 -5.74 -25.98
CA PHE A 16 -11.43 -5.40 -24.95
C PHE A 16 -12.81 -5.07 -25.56
N PRO A 17 -13.82 -5.92 -25.33
CA PRO A 17 -15.19 -5.70 -25.83
C PRO A 17 -15.83 -4.40 -25.33
N ARG A 18 -15.45 -3.94 -24.13
CA ARG A 18 -15.96 -2.72 -23.49
C ARG A 18 -14.82 -1.90 -22.87
N LEU A 19 -15.06 -0.60 -22.70
CA LEU A 19 -14.16 0.30 -21.96
C LEU A 19 -13.93 -0.20 -20.53
N ASP A 20 -14.97 -0.71 -19.86
CA ASP A 20 -14.87 -1.24 -18.51
C ASP A 20 -13.90 -2.44 -18.42
N ASP A 21 -13.86 -3.27 -19.47
CA ASP A 21 -12.95 -4.43 -19.53
C ASP A 21 -11.49 -3.95 -19.64
N LEU A 22 -11.24 -2.89 -20.41
CA LEU A 22 -9.93 -2.26 -20.50
C LEU A 22 -9.51 -1.63 -19.17
N ILE A 23 -10.39 -0.86 -18.52
CA ILE A 23 -10.10 -0.24 -17.23
C ILE A 23 -9.81 -1.30 -16.18
N THR A 24 -10.61 -2.38 -16.15
CA THR A 24 -10.38 -3.51 -15.24
C THR A 24 -9.00 -4.14 -15.45
N ALA A 25 -8.60 -4.36 -16.71
CA ALA A 25 -7.28 -4.89 -17.01
C ALA A 25 -6.14 -3.97 -16.56
N LEU A 26 -6.29 -2.65 -16.73
CA LEU A 26 -5.31 -1.67 -16.26
C LEU A 26 -5.25 -1.61 -14.73
N VAL A 27 -6.39 -1.70 -14.03
CA VAL A 27 -6.43 -1.76 -12.56
C VAL A 27 -5.73 -3.02 -12.04
N ILE A 28 -5.94 -4.17 -12.69
CA ILE A 28 -5.25 -5.42 -12.34
C ILE A 28 -3.74 -5.27 -12.53
N ASP A 29 -3.30 -4.73 -13.66
CA ASP A 29 -1.89 -4.54 -13.97
C ASP A 29 -1.23 -3.60 -12.95
N ALA A 30 -1.86 -2.46 -12.68
CA ALA A 30 -1.40 -1.47 -11.72
C ALA A 30 -1.26 -2.05 -10.30
N PHE A 31 -2.30 -2.72 -9.76
CA PHE A 31 -2.18 -3.34 -8.44
C PHE A 31 -1.14 -4.47 -8.40
N SER A 32 -0.99 -5.23 -9.49
CA SER A 32 -0.03 -6.34 -9.56
C SER A 32 1.40 -5.81 -9.51
N HIS A 33 1.74 -4.86 -10.39
CA HIS A 33 3.07 -4.25 -10.44
C HIS A 33 3.38 -3.45 -9.16
N PHE A 34 2.39 -2.78 -8.58
CA PHE A 34 2.55 -2.10 -7.31
C PHE A 34 2.90 -3.07 -6.18
N ALA A 35 2.16 -4.17 -6.06
CA ALA A 35 2.42 -5.18 -5.05
C ALA A 35 3.77 -5.88 -5.29
N ASP A 36 4.13 -6.17 -6.55
CA ASP A 36 5.41 -6.77 -6.89
C ASP A 36 6.60 -5.89 -6.47
N ALA A 37 6.51 -4.57 -6.71
CA ALA A 37 7.58 -3.65 -6.32
C ALA A 37 7.81 -3.63 -4.79
N ILE A 38 6.73 -3.61 -4.00
CA ILE A 38 6.80 -3.62 -2.53
C ILE A 38 7.35 -4.96 -2.03
N VAL A 39 6.84 -6.07 -2.55
CA VAL A 39 7.28 -7.42 -2.16
C VAL A 39 8.75 -7.64 -2.51
N ALA A 40 9.18 -7.25 -3.71
CA ALA A 40 10.58 -7.38 -4.13
C ALA A 40 11.54 -6.58 -3.24
N ALA A 41 11.15 -5.37 -2.83
CA ALA A 41 11.95 -4.57 -1.90
C ALA A 41 12.08 -5.22 -0.51
N ILE A 42 10.98 -5.78 0.00
CA ILE A 42 10.98 -6.54 1.25
C ILE A 42 11.89 -7.77 1.14
N GLU A 43 11.72 -8.58 0.08
CA GLU A 43 12.50 -9.80 -0.15
C GLU A 43 14.00 -9.51 -0.31
N ALA A 44 14.37 -8.43 -0.99
CA ALA A 44 15.76 -8.00 -1.12
C ALA A 44 16.42 -7.69 0.24
N SER A 45 15.63 -7.33 1.24
CA SER A 45 16.06 -7.05 2.61
C SER A 45 15.81 -8.19 3.60
N ALA A 46 15.44 -9.40 3.13
CA ALA A 46 15.01 -10.51 3.99
C ALA A 46 16.04 -10.98 5.04
N ASN A 47 17.33 -10.67 4.85
CA ASN A 47 18.40 -11.00 5.80
C ASN A 47 18.64 -9.89 6.86
N GLU A 48 17.88 -8.80 6.79
CA GLU A 48 17.98 -7.67 7.72
C GLU A 48 16.91 -7.74 8.82
N ALA A 49 17.00 -6.83 9.80
CA ALA A 49 16.02 -6.72 10.88
C ALA A 49 14.62 -6.36 10.33
N SER A 50 13.57 -6.70 11.09
CA SER A 50 12.18 -6.42 10.72
C SER A 50 11.93 -4.94 10.37
N ALA A 51 12.61 -4.03 11.09
CA ALA A 51 12.57 -2.59 10.83
C ALA A 51 13.06 -2.23 9.43
N SER A 52 14.20 -2.77 9.00
CA SER A 52 14.74 -2.56 7.65
C SER A 52 13.79 -3.07 6.58
N GLN A 53 13.18 -4.24 6.79
CA GLN A 53 12.26 -4.84 5.82
C GLN A 53 10.99 -4.00 5.63
N LEU A 54 10.39 -3.57 6.74
CA LEU A 54 9.22 -2.68 6.71
C LEU A 54 9.56 -1.33 6.07
N ARG A 55 10.73 -0.77 6.40
CA ARG A 55 11.24 0.46 5.78
C ARG A 55 11.43 0.31 4.28
N ALA A 56 12.02 -0.79 3.82
CA ALA A 56 12.21 -1.06 2.40
C ALA A 56 10.87 -1.13 1.66
N GLY A 57 9.88 -1.83 2.23
CA GLY A 57 8.53 -1.90 1.68
C GLY A 57 7.85 -0.52 1.60
N ALA A 58 7.95 0.29 2.65
CA ALA A 58 7.40 1.65 2.67
C ALA A 58 8.07 2.58 1.65
N LEU A 59 9.39 2.53 1.51
CA LEU A 59 10.09 3.32 0.50
C LEU A 59 9.74 2.87 -0.92
N ALA A 60 9.58 1.57 -1.15
CA ALA A 60 9.13 1.03 -2.43
C ALA A 60 7.69 1.44 -2.76
N TYR A 61 6.80 1.49 -1.75
CA TYR A 61 5.44 1.99 -1.88
C TYR A 61 5.44 3.40 -2.50
N ARG A 62 6.20 4.33 -1.88
CA ARG A 62 6.31 5.70 -2.39
C ARG A 62 7.00 5.73 -3.75
N GLN A 63 8.14 5.05 -3.90
CA GLN A 63 8.93 5.11 -5.12
C GLN A 63 8.10 4.66 -6.34
N TRP A 64 7.37 3.54 -6.21
CA TRP A 64 6.51 3.06 -7.28
C TRP A 64 5.41 4.06 -7.61
N ALA A 65 4.76 4.63 -6.59
CA ALA A 65 3.69 5.61 -6.78
C ALA A 65 4.15 6.86 -7.54
N ILE A 66 5.36 7.37 -7.25
CA ILE A 66 5.92 8.53 -7.96
C ILE A 66 6.34 8.17 -9.39
N ASP A 67 6.99 7.01 -9.59
CA ASP A 67 7.46 6.58 -10.90
C ASP A 67 6.30 6.20 -11.84
N HIS A 68 5.16 5.76 -11.29
CA HIS A 68 3.97 5.31 -12.01
C HIS A 68 2.73 6.12 -11.59
N ALA A 69 2.87 7.45 -11.50
CA ALA A 69 1.82 8.34 -10.99
C ALA A 69 0.44 8.12 -11.65
N VAL A 70 0.39 7.92 -12.96
CA VAL A 70 -0.87 7.67 -13.70
C VAL A 70 -1.53 6.36 -13.27
N ASP A 71 -0.75 5.30 -13.08
CA ASP A 71 -1.26 4.00 -12.65
C ASP A 71 -1.68 4.03 -11.19
N PHE A 72 -0.96 4.76 -10.34
CA PHE A 72 -1.33 4.97 -8.94
C PHE A 72 -2.62 5.79 -8.81
N GLU A 73 -2.78 6.85 -9.61
CA GLU A 73 -4.01 7.63 -9.69
C GLU A 73 -5.19 6.82 -10.25
N LEU A 74 -4.94 5.84 -11.13
CA LEU A 74 -5.99 4.93 -11.60
C LEU A 74 -6.55 4.07 -10.46
N ILE A 75 -5.71 3.60 -9.55
CA ILE A 75 -6.12 2.69 -8.47
C ILE A 75 -6.54 3.40 -7.17
N TYR A 76 -6.06 4.62 -6.92
CA TYR A 76 -6.33 5.37 -5.67
C TYR A 76 -6.83 6.80 -5.86
N GLY A 77 -6.88 7.32 -7.09
CA GLY A 77 -7.35 8.66 -7.40
C GLY A 77 -8.88 8.78 -7.43
N ASN A 78 -9.36 9.75 -8.21
CA ASN A 78 -10.80 9.99 -8.32
C ASN A 78 -11.51 8.79 -9.00
N PRO A 79 -12.64 8.32 -8.45
CA PRO A 79 -13.41 7.25 -9.09
C PRO A 79 -13.80 7.61 -10.52
N ILE A 80 -13.70 6.64 -11.43
CA ILE A 80 -14.09 6.82 -12.83
C ILE A 80 -15.63 6.79 -12.91
N PRO A 81 -16.30 7.84 -13.41
CA PRO A 81 -17.76 7.89 -13.46
C PRO A 81 -18.35 6.71 -14.26
N GLY A 82 -19.23 5.94 -13.61
CA GLY A 82 -19.94 4.83 -14.23
C GLY A 82 -19.14 3.52 -14.33
N TYR A 83 -17.90 3.48 -13.85
CA TYR A 83 -17.10 2.26 -13.76
C TYR A 83 -17.14 1.71 -12.32
N GLU A 84 -17.42 0.41 -12.20
CA GLU A 84 -17.34 -0.34 -10.95
C GLU A 84 -16.30 -1.45 -11.12
N ALA A 85 -15.22 -1.38 -10.34
CA ALA A 85 -14.18 -2.41 -10.37
C ALA A 85 -14.73 -3.73 -9.78
N PRO A 86 -14.56 -4.88 -10.46
CA PRO A 86 -14.99 -6.18 -9.93
C PRO A 86 -14.22 -6.53 -8.65
N ALA A 87 -14.89 -6.42 -7.50
CA ALA A 87 -14.26 -6.52 -6.18
C ALA A 87 -13.60 -7.89 -5.95
N GLU A 88 -14.21 -8.96 -6.46
CA GLU A 88 -13.70 -10.33 -6.38
C GLU A 88 -12.34 -10.51 -7.08
N ILE A 89 -12.00 -9.62 -8.02
CA ILE A 89 -10.71 -9.62 -8.72
C ILE A 89 -9.77 -8.59 -8.11
N THR A 90 -10.24 -7.38 -7.82
CA THR A 90 -9.36 -6.25 -7.47
C THR A 90 -9.00 -6.20 -5.98
N VAL A 91 -9.90 -6.61 -5.08
CA VAL A 91 -9.65 -6.58 -3.62
C VAL A 91 -8.46 -7.45 -3.23
N PRO A 92 -8.30 -8.71 -3.70
CA PRO A 92 -7.13 -9.52 -3.38
C PRO A 92 -5.81 -8.88 -3.82
N LEU A 93 -5.79 -8.21 -4.98
CA LEU A 93 -4.61 -7.54 -5.51
C LEU A 93 -4.25 -6.30 -4.67
N ALA A 94 -5.26 -5.49 -4.30
CA ALA A 94 -5.09 -4.33 -3.44
C ALA A 94 -4.62 -4.71 -2.02
N ALA A 95 -5.05 -5.87 -1.50
CA ALA A 95 -4.70 -6.33 -0.17
C ALA A 95 -3.27 -6.90 -0.08
N ARG A 96 -2.72 -7.44 -1.18
CA ARG A 96 -1.42 -8.13 -1.20
C ARG A 96 -0.27 -7.38 -0.50
N PRO A 97 0.02 -6.09 -0.77
CA PRO A 97 1.12 -5.40 -0.09
C PRO A 97 0.87 -5.24 1.41
N LEU A 98 -0.39 -5.02 1.83
CA LEU A 98 -0.75 -4.93 3.24
C LEU A 98 -0.62 -6.26 3.96
N LEU A 99 -0.97 -7.37 3.31
CA LEU A 99 -0.80 -8.72 3.87
C LEU A 99 0.68 -9.04 4.14
N VAL A 100 1.57 -8.67 3.22
CA VAL A 100 3.01 -8.92 3.37
C VAL A 100 3.58 -8.07 4.51
N MET A 101 3.28 -6.77 4.55
CA MET A 101 3.72 -5.89 5.64
C MET A 101 3.08 -6.29 6.99
N GLY A 102 1.81 -6.70 6.99
CA GLY A 102 1.12 -7.23 8.16
C GLY A 102 1.77 -8.49 8.71
N GLY A 103 2.19 -9.40 7.82
CA GLY A 103 2.98 -10.58 8.18
C GLY A 103 4.30 -10.24 8.88
N LEU A 104 5.02 -9.21 8.40
CA LEU A 104 6.24 -8.72 9.05
C LEU A 104 5.97 -8.11 10.42
N LEU A 105 4.92 -7.28 10.55
CA LEU A 105 4.51 -6.72 11.84
C LEU A 105 4.15 -7.82 12.84
N LEU A 106 3.46 -8.87 12.39
CA LEU A 106 3.09 -10.01 13.23
C LEU A 106 4.32 -10.83 13.65
N ALA A 107 5.27 -11.05 12.74
CA ALA A 107 6.53 -11.73 13.05
C ALA A 107 7.33 -10.94 14.09
N ALA A 108 7.50 -9.63 13.89
CA ALA A 108 8.20 -8.74 14.81
C ALA A 108 7.50 -8.66 16.18
N HIS A 109 6.15 -8.70 16.21
CA HIS A 109 5.40 -8.74 17.46
C HIS A 109 5.64 -10.05 18.22
N ARG A 110 5.66 -11.18 17.51
CA ARG A 110 5.89 -12.51 18.11
C ARG A 110 7.34 -12.69 18.59
N SER A 111 8.32 -12.07 17.95
CA SER A 111 9.72 -12.09 18.41
C SER A 111 10.00 -11.11 19.55
N GLY A 112 9.07 -10.19 19.84
CA GLY A 112 9.24 -9.15 20.86
C GLY A 112 10.04 -7.93 20.39
N GLU A 113 10.38 -7.86 19.10
CA GLU A 113 10.98 -6.67 18.47
C GLU A 113 9.96 -5.52 18.40
N LEU A 114 8.71 -5.81 18.01
CA LEU A 114 7.63 -4.83 17.94
C LEU A 114 6.85 -4.78 19.25
N ARG A 115 6.68 -3.57 19.77
CA ARG A 115 5.73 -3.23 20.84
C ARG A 115 4.59 -2.40 20.26
N ILE A 116 3.37 -2.83 20.54
CA ILE A 116 2.18 -2.06 20.18
C ILE A 116 2.17 -0.79 21.04
N PRO A 117 2.16 0.42 20.45
CA PRO A 117 2.14 1.65 21.22
C PRO A 117 0.91 1.75 22.11
N ASP A 118 1.02 2.37 23.29
CA ASP A 118 -0.08 2.53 24.24
C ASP A 118 -1.33 3.16 23.59
N ALA A 119 -1.14 4.07 22.64
CA ALA A 119 -2.20 4.71 21.86
C ALA A 119 -3.08 3.72 21.06
N TYR A 120 -2.58 2.53 20.75
CA TYR A 120 -3.30 1.47 20.04
C TYR A 120 -3.76 0.32 20.95
N THR A 121 -3.51 0.39 22.26
CA THR A 121 -3.91 -0.68 23.20
C THR A 121 -5.41 -0.65 23.51
N THR A 122 -6.03 0.53 23.47
CA THR A 122 -7.47 0.71 23.68
C THR A 122 -8.09 1.29 22.42
N LEU A 123 -8.97 0.51 21.78
CA LEU A 123 -9.63 0.91 20.55
C LEU A 123 -11.04 1.45 20.83
N PRO A 124 -11.55 2.39 20.01
CA PRO A 124 -12.96 2.73 20.03
C PRO A 124 -13.81 1.46 19.77
N PRO A 125 -14.87 1.17 20.56
CA PRO A 125 -15.59 -0.09 20.48
C PRO A 125 -16.14 -0.43 19.08
N ALA A 126 -16.59 0.59 18.34
CA ALA A 126 -17.09 0.41 16.98
C ALA A 126 -15.98 -0.02 15.99
N VAL A 127 -14.76 0.48 16.17
CA VAL A 127 -13.60 0.12 15.35
C VAL A 127 -13.15 -1.30 15.69
N GLU A 128 -13.05 -1.62 16.97
CA GLU A 128 -12.67 -2.96 17.43
C GLU A 128 -13.64 -4.02 16.91
N ALA A 129 -14.95 -3.80 17.06
CA ALA A 129 -15.99 -4.71 16.57
C ALA A 129 -15.91 -4.92 15.06
N TYR A 130 -15.78 -3.82 14.29
CA TYR A 130 -15.68 -3.90 12.84
C TYR A 130 -14.45 -4.69 12.40
N LEU A 131 -13.29 -4.39 12.99
CA LEU A 131 -12.05 -5.06 12.62
C LEU A 131 -12.09 -6.55 12.99
N ALA A 132 -12.64 -6.89 14.16
CA ALA A 132 -12.75 -8.27 14.62
C ALA A 132 -13.68 -9.10 13.70
N GLU A 133 -14.75 -8.49 13.20
CA GLU A 133 -15.67 -9.15 12.27
C GLU A 133 -15.06 -9.35 10.86
N HIS A 134 -14.32 -8.37 10.36
CA HIS A 134 -13.91 -8.34 8.94
C HIS A 134 -12.47 -8.78 8.67
N TYR A 135 -11.59 -8.71 9.68
CA TYR A 135 -10.14 -8.88 9.47
C TYR A 135 -9.49 -9.90 10.42
N ALA A 136 -10.27 -10.58 11.27
CA ALA A 136 -9.73 -11.63 12.14
C ALA A 136 -9.07 -12.77 11.36
N GLU A 137 -9.62 -13.13 10.19
CA GLU A 137 -9.05 -14.17 9.32
C GLU A 137 -7.87 -13.66 8.47
N MET A 138 -7.84 -12.35 8.18
CA MET A 138 -6.81 -11.74 7.32
C MET A 138 -5.41 -11.87 7.91
N MET A 139 -5.30 -11.85 9.25
CA MET A 139 -4.06 -12.10 9.98
C MET A 139 -4.30 -13.06 11.13
N GLU A 140 -4.44 -14.36 10.80
CA GLU A 140 -4.73 -15.39 11.80
C GLU A 140 -3.73 -15.37 12.98
N GLY A 141 -4.28 -15.19 14.18
CA GLY A 141 -3.50 -15.12 15.42
C GLY A 141 -2.76 -13.80 15.64
N ALA A 142 -3.10 -12.73 14.90
CA ALA A 142 -2.68 -11.37 15.23
C ALA A 142 -3.64 -10.73 16.26
N PRO A 143 -3.12 -9.98 17.24
CA PRO A 143 -3.95 -9.10 18.05
C PRO A 143 -4.67 -8.08 17.16
N ILE A 144 -5.93 -7.75 17.47
CA ILE A 144 -6.70 -6.77 16.67
C ILE A 144 -6.05 -5.39 16.65
N THR A 145 -5.33 -5.05 17.72
CA THR A 145 -4.53 -3.84 17.84
C THR A 145 -3.40 -3.76 16.82
N LEU A 146 -2.87 -4.90 16.36
CA LEU A 146 -1.89 -4.98 15.28
C LEU A 146 -2.53 -4.70 13.91
N VAL A 147 -3.77 -5.15 13.68
CA VAL A 147 -4.55 -4.81 12.48
C VAL A 147 -4.78 -3.30 12.42
N THR A 148 -5.14 -2.68 13.54
CA THR A 148 -5.26 -1.22 13.63
C THR A 148 -3.93 -0.52 13.35
N LEU A 149 -2.81 -1.05 13.85
CA LEU A 149 -1.48 -0.51 13.60
C LEU A 149 -1.12 -0.53 12.11
N LEU A 150 -1.39 -1.65 11.43
CA LEU A 150 -1.21 -1.79 9.99
C LEU A 150 -2.08 -0.79 9.21
N ALA A 151 -3.36 -0.67 9.57
CA ALA A 151 -4.28 0.26 8.94
C ALA A 151 -3.83 1.72 9.11
N SER A 152 -3.41 2.10 10.32
CA SER A 152 -2.88 3.43 10.59
C SER A 152 -1.59 3.71 9.82
N SER A 153 -0.66 2.75 9.81
CA SER A 153 0.61 2.87 9.08
C SER A 153 0.35 3.07 7.59
N TRP A 154 -0.55 2.27 7.00
CA TRP A 154 -0.97 2.43 5.62
C TRP A 154 -1.60 3.79 5.36
N SER A 155 -2.52 4.26 6.20
CA SER A 155 -3.13 5.58 6.05
C SER A 155 -2.11 6.72 6.10
N HIS A 156 -1.10 6.62 6.99
CA HIS A 156 -0.01 7.62 7.08
C HIS A 156 0.82 7.65 5.80
N MET A 157 1.29 6.48 5.35
CA MET A 157 2.07 6.34 4.12
C MET A 157 1.30 6.83 2.89
N HIS A 158 0.07 6.34 2.74
CA HIS A 158 -0.78 6.64 1.60
C HIS A 158 -1.15 8.13 1.56
N GLY A 159 -1.49 8.72 2.69
CA GLY A 159 -1.80 10.15 2.79
C GLY A 159 -0.66 11.04 2.34
N MET A 160 0.58 10.75 2.76
CA MET A 160 1.76 11.49 2.32
C MET A 160 2.01 11.35 0.81
N VAL A 161 1.89 10.13 0.28
CA VAL A 161 2.05 9.87 -1.17
C VAL A 161 1.00 10.63 -1.98
N MET A 162 -0.26 10.63 -1.56
CA MET A 162 -1.33 11.37 -2.25
C MET A 162 -1.12 12.89 -2.18
N LEU A 163 -0.70 13.41 -1.02
CA LEU A 163 -0.34 14.82 -0.89
C LEU A 163 0.84 15.21 -1.79
N GLU A 164 1.81 14.31 -1.96
CA GLU A 164 2.94 14.53 -2.86
C GLU A 164 2.50 14.51 -4.33
N LEU A 165 1.78 13.47 -4.76
CA LEU A 165 1.30 13.30 -6.14
C LEU A 165 0.45 14.48 -6.58
N PHE A 166 -0.42 14.99 -5.72
CA PHE A 166 -1.26 16.16 -6.01
C PHE A 166 -0.56 17.51 -5.77
N GLY A 167 0.75 17.51 -5.51
CA GLY A 167 1.55 18.73 -5.44
C GLY A 167 1.33 19.57 -4.17
N HIS A 168 0.74 19.00 -3.13
CA HIS A 168 0.48 19.69 -1.86
C HIS A 168 1.63 19.57 -0.87
N LEU A 169 2.39 18.46 -0.89
CA LEU A 169 3.43 18.22 0.11
C LEU A 169 4.74 19.00 -0.17
N GLY A 170 5.22 18.99 -1.41
CA GLY A 170 6.49 19.63 -1.80
C GLY A 170 6.59 21.12 -1.41
N PRO A 171 5.56 21.95 -1.64
CA PRO A 171 5.56 23.35 -1.22
C PRO A 171 5.66 23.56 0.31
N VAL A 172 5.35 22.55 1.12
CA VAL A 172 5.35 22.62 2.58
C VAL A 172 6.70 22.17 3.16
N VAL A 173 7.24 21.06 2.65
CA VAL A 173 8.41 20.39 3.26
C VAL A 173 9.69 20.48 2.40
N GLY A 174 9.58 20.97 1.17
CA GLY A 174 10.69 21.00 0.21
C GLY A 174 10.95 19.61 -0.38
N ASP A 175 11.80 18.84 0.28
CA ASP A 175 12.14 17.47 -0.14
C ASP A 175 11.14 16.47 0.45
N SER A 176 10.06 16.21 -0.30
CA SER A 176 9.03 15.23 0.07
C SER A 176 9.58 13.82 0.28
N GLY A 177 10.65 13.44 -0.43
CA GLY A 177 11.23 12.11 -0.31
C GLY A 177 12.02 11.93 0.98
N ALA A 178 12.85 12.92 1.32
CA ALA A 178 13.55 12.95 2.60
C ALA A 178 12.54 13.03 3.77
N PHE A 179 11.49 13.84 3.64
CA PHE A 179 10.44 13.95 4.63
C PHE A 179 9.69 12.61 4.83
N TYR A 180 9.27 11.96 3.75
CA TYR A 180 8.62 10.65 3.81
C TYR A 180 9.51 9.62 4.51
N ALA A 181 10.79 9.52 4.14
CA ALA A 181 11.72 8.59 4.76
C ALA A 181 11.86 8.83 6.27
N GLN A 182 11.96 10.09 6.69
CA GLN A 182 11.99 10.45 8.11
C GLN A 182 10.69 10.05 8.83
N GLU A 183 9.52 10.27 8.22
CA GLU A 183 8.23 9.90 8.80
C GLU A 183 8.06 8.38 8.95
N ILE A 184 8.59 7.60 8.01
CA ILE A 184 8.67 6.13 8.15
C ILE A 184 9.57 5.75 9.34
N ASP A 185 10.74 6.38 9.46
CA ASP A 185 11.68 6.10 10.55
C ASP A 185 11.06 6.45 11.93
N VAL A 186 10.33 7.57 12.02
CA VAL A 186 9.59 7.96 13.23
C VAL A 186 8.47 6.96 13.54
N LEU A 187 7.73 6.53 12.53
CA LEU A 187 6.64 5.57 12.69
C LEU A 187 7.16 4.22 13.20
N LEU A 188 8.22 3.68 12.60
CA LEU A 188 8.85 2.42 13.03
C LEU A 188 9.41 2.52 14.44
N ALA A 189 10.10 3.62 14.76
CA ALA A 189 10.62 3.87 16.10
C ALA A 189 9.50 3.91 17.16
N SER A 190 8.31 4.41 16.80
CA SER A 190 7.15 4.41 17.70
C SER A 190 6.68 2.99 18.07
N PHE A 191 6.97 2.00 17.22
CA PHE A 191 6.68 0.58 17.46
C PHE A 191 7.83 -0.14 18.18
N GLY A 192 8.92 0.57 18.49
CA GLY A 192 10.14 -0.02 19.05
C GLY A 192 11.03 -0.72 18.02
N LEU A 193 10.78 -0.50 16.73
CA LEU A 193 11.56 -1.01 15.61
C LEU A 193 12.64 -0.03 15.16
#